data_AF-A0A7C3R816-F1
#
_entry.id   AF-A0A7C3R816-F1
#
_cell.length_a   1.000
_cell.length_b   1.000
_cell.length_c   1.000
_cell.angle_alpha   90.00
_cell.angle_beta   90.00
_cell.angle_gamma   90.00
#
_symmetry.space_group_name_H-M   'P 1'
#
loop_
_entity.id
_entity.type
_entity.pdbx_description
1 polymer ?
#
loop_
_entity_poly.entity_id
_entity_poly.type
_entity_poly.pdbx_seq_one_letter_code
_entity_poly.pdbx_strand_id
1 'polypeptide(L)'
;MRKIISLNGIWELSLDRRFSPLQTYPIEVPNCIGNQIPALREYRGIVWYRKEFDLEKDRDTRYLLHFGAVNYYAEVWLNDLLIGTHEGGYTP
;
A
#
# COMPACT_ATOMS: atom_id res chain seq x y z
N MET A 1 -0.25 -18.75 18.27
CA MET A 1 -0.99 -18.39 17.04
C MET A 1 -0.76 -16.91 16.77
N ARG A 2 -0.40 -16.50 15.55
CA ARG A 2 -0.12 -15.09 15.23
C ARG A 2 -1.43 -14.32 15.11
N LYS A 3 -1.57 -13.19 15.80
CA LYS A 3 -2.69 -12.25 15.58
C LYS A 3 -2.48 -11.52 14.26
N ILE A 4 -3.51 -11.48 13.42
CA ILE A 4 -3.50 -10.78 12.14
C ILE A 4 -4.51 -9.64 12.24
N ILE A 5 -4.06 -8.44 11.89
CA ILE A 5 -4.92 -7.28 11.67
C ILE A 5 -4.82 -7.00 10.17
N SER A 6 -5.95 -7.09 9.47
CA SER A 6 -5.99 -6.85 8.03
C SER A 6 -5.98 -5.35 7.77
N LEU A 7 -5.13 -4.92 6.82
CA LEU A 7 -5.17 -3.57 6.24
C LEU A 7 -5.81 -3.57 4.85
N ASN A 8 -6.42 -4.68 4.42
CA ASN A 8 -7.18 -4.73 3.16
C ASN A 8 -8.40 -3.80 3.21
N GLY A 9 -8.94 -3.51 2.03
CA GLY A 9 -10.08 -2.62 1.83
C GLY A 9 -9.67 -1.35 1.11
N ILE A 10 -10.33 -0.24 1.44
CA ILE A 10 -10.13 1.03 0.71
C ILE A 10 -8.89 1.77 1.22
N TRP A 11 -8.00 2.06 0.28
CA TRP A 11 -6.82 2.91 0.39
C TRP A 11 -7.00 4.17 -0.46
N GLU A 12 -6.14 5.16 -0.28
CA GLU A 12 -6.03 6.30 -1.19
C GLU A 12 -4.92 6.04 -2.22
N LEU A 13 -5.22 6.25 -3.49
CA LEU A 13 -4.28 6.20 -4.60
C LEU A 13 -3.92 7.63 -5.03
N SER A 14 -2.66 7.88 -5.34
CA SER A 14 -2.22 9.07 -6.08
C SER A 14 -1.12 8.75 -7.07
N LEU A 15 -1.00 9.54 -8.14
CA LEU A 15 0.17 9.51 -9.03
C LEU A 15 1.32 10.37 -8.49
N ASP A 16 1.09 11.10 -7.40
CA ASP A 16 2.03 12.00 -6.77
C ASP A 16 2.15 11.69 -5.27
N ARG A 17 3.39 11.50 -4.81
CA ARG A 17 3.71 11.23 -3.40
C ARG A 17 3.17 12.29 -2.44
N ARG A 18 2.95 13.51 -2.91
CA ARG A 18 2.47 14.62 -2.09
C ARG A 18 1.03 14.43 -1.60
N PHE A 19 0.26 13.49 -2.19
CA PHE A 19 -1.14 13.23 -1.84
C PHE A 19 -1.97 14.53 -1.72
N SER A 20 -1.91 15.38 -2.76
CA SER A 20 -2.77 16.56 -2.84
C SER A 20 -4.25 16.12 -2.81
N PRO A 21 -5.12 16.71 -1.97
CA PRO A 21 -6.52 16.27 -1.83
C PRO A 21 -7.33 16.26 -3.13
N LEU A 22 -6.92 17.05 -4.13
CA LEU A 22 -7.56 17.11 -5.45
C LEU A 22 -7.07 16.02 -6.42
N GLN A 23 -6.10 15.20 -6.02
CA GLN A 23 -5.43 14.21 -6.85
C GLN A 23 -5.32 12.84 -6.15
N THR A 24 -6.29 12.54 -5.29
CA THR A 24 -6.43 11.23 -4.65
C THR A 24 -7.72 10.54 -5.07
N TYR A 25 -7.66 9.21 -5.18
CA TYR A 25 -8.79 8.38 -5.54
C TYR A 25 -8.90 7.20 -4.56
N PRO A 26 -10.10 6.82 -4.11
CA PRO A 26 -10.26 5.59 -3.34
C PRO A 26 -9.94 4.38 -4.22
N ILE A 27 -9.24 3.40 -3.67
CA ILE A 27 -8.91 2.15 -4.37
C ILE A 27 -8.99 0.95 -3.43
N GLU A 28 -9.55 -0.16 -3.92
CA GLU A 28 -9.64 -1.40 -3.16
C GLU A 28 -8.34 -2.21 -3.27
N VAL A 29 -7.84 -2.68 -2.12
CA VAL A 29 -6.64 -3.51 -1.98
C VAL A 29 -7.03 -4.82 -1.26
N PRO A 30 -6.64 -6.01 -1.77
CA PRO A 30 -5.75 -6.24 -2.90
C PRO A 30 -6.48 -6.27 -4.25
N ASN A 31 -5.99 -5.52 -5.23
CA ASN A 31 -6.45 -5.57 -6.63
C ASN A 31 -5.44 -4.82 -7.53
N CYS A 32 -5.54 -4.99 -8.84
CA CYS A 32 -4.74 -4.26 -9.82
C CYS A 32 -5.39 -2.91 -10.17
N ILE A 33 -4.60 -1.83 -10.26
CA ILE A 33 -5.11 -0.49 -10.60
C ILE A 33 -5.86 -0.47 -11.92
N GLY A 34 -5.37 -1.20 -12.93
CA GLY A 34 -5.94 -1.22 -14.28
C GLY A 34 -7.31 -1.87 -14.38
N ASN A 35 -7.68 -2.68 -13.38
CA ASN A 35 -9.01 -3.29 -13.29
C ASN A 35 -10.03 -2.32 -12.70
N GLN A 36 -9.60 -1.45 -11.79
CA GLN A 36 -10.48 -0.52 -11.07
C GLN A 36 -10.56 0.85 -11.75
N ILE A 37 -9.47 1.29 -12.37
CA ILE A 37 -9.33 2.57 -13.04
C ILE A 37 -8.95 2.29 -14.51
N PRO A 38 -9.94 2.14 -15.42
CA PRO A 38 -9.69 1.79 -16.81
C PRO A 38 -8.69 2.71 -17.52
N ALA A 39 -8.66 4.00 -17.15
CA ALA A 39 -7.71 4.97 -17.67
C ALA A 39 -6.23 4.65 -17.34
N LEU A 40 -5.98 3.86 -16.28
CA LEU A 40 -4.65 3.43 -15.85
C LEU A 40 -4.34 1.98 -16.27
N ARG A 41 -5.16 1.34 -17.12
CA ARG A 41 -4.95 -0.05 -17.53
C ARG A 41 -3.57 -0.31 -18.15
N GLU A 42 -3.11 0.61 -19.00
CA GLU A 42 -1.79 0.52 -19.64
C GLU A 42 -0.72 1.34 -18.91
N TYR A 43 -1.04 1.93 -17.76
CA TYR A 43 -0.05 2.64 -16.97
C TYR A 43 0.96 1.66 -16.36
N ARG A 44 2.24 2.01 -16.44
CA ARG A 44 3.38 1.20 -15.92
C ARG A 44 4.34 2.04 -15.07
N GLY A 45 3.93 3.27 -14.69
CA GLY A 45 4.74 4.15 -13.87
C GLY A 45 4.52 3.92 -12.37
N ILE A 46 5.07 4.84 -11.57
CA ILE A 46 4.94 4.82 -10.11
C ILE A 46 3.53 5.25 -9.71
N VAL A 47 2.93 4.51 -8.79
CA VAL A 47 1.70 4.90 -8.10
C VAL A 47 1.93 4.86 -6.60
N TRP A 48 1.30 5.78 -5.88
CA TRP A 48 1.37 5.90 -4.44
C TRP A 48 0.07 5.41 -3.82
N TYR A 49 0.19 4.60 -2.77
CA TYR A 49 -0.93 4.16 -1.95
C TYR A 49 -0.75 4.68 -0.52
N ARG A 50 -1.83 5.15 0.11
CA ARG A 50 -1.84 5.57 1.51
C ARG A 50 -3.01 4.95 2.26
N LYS A 51 -2.73 4.52 3.48
CA LYS A 51 -3.74 4.02 4.42
C LYS A 51 -3.40 4.48 5.82
N GLU A 52 -4.33 5.23 6.41
CA GLU A 52 -4.32 5.49 7.84
C GLU A 52 -4.98 4.32 8.57
N PHE A 53 -4.40 3.97 9.72
CA PHE A 53 -4.92 2.92 10.58
C PHE A 53 -4.50 3.18 12.03
N ASP A 54 -5.37 2.81 12.95
CA ASP A 54 -5.08 2.82 14.38
C ASP A 54 -4.50 1.48 14.82
N LEU A 55 -3.49 1.56 15.69
CA LEU A 55 -2.90 0.38 16.30
C LEU A 55 -2.51 0.71 17.74
N GLU A 56 -3.16 0.04 18.69
CA GLU A 56 -2.72 0.04 20.07
C GLU A 56 -1.39 -0.73 20.18
N LYS A 57 -0.30 0.01 20.38
CA LYS A 57 1.04 -0.54 20.46
C LYS A 57 1.26 -1.18 21.83
N ASP A 58 1.70 -2.42 21.81
CA ASP A 58 2.22 -3.15 22.94
C ASP A 58 3.76 -3.18 22.84
N ARG A 59 4.43 -2.90 23.97
CA ARG A 59 5.90 -2.74 24.02
C ARG A 59 6.63 -4.06 23.80
N ASP A 60 6.03 -5.18 24.21
CA ASP A 60 6.66 -6.50 24.13
C ASP A 60 6.25 -7.27 22.87
N THR A 61 5.51 -6.62 21.97
CA THR A 61 5.02 -7.22 20.71
C THR A 61 5.84 -6.76 19.51
N ARG A 62 6.32 -7.72 18.71
CA ARG A 62 6.89 -7.44 17.38
C ARG A 62 5.80 -7.37 16.32
N TYR A 63 5.76 -6.26 15.60
CA TYR A 63 4.84 -6.05 14.48
C TYR A 63 5.55 -6.30 13.15
N LEU A 64 4.84 -6.91 12.21
CA LEU A 64 5.30 -7.11 10.83
C LEU A 64 4.19 -6.66 9.90
N LEU A 65 4.49 -5.67 9.07
CA LEU A 65 3.67 -5.30 7.92
C LEU A 65 3.95 -6.30 6.79
N HIS A 66 2.91 -6.89 6.23
CA HIS A 66 3.02 -7.98 5.27
C HIS A 66 2.15 -7.69 4.05
N PHE A 67 2.78 -7.63 2.88
CA PHE A 67 2.10 -7.53 1.60
C PHE A 67 2.18 -8.89 0.90
N GLY A 68 1.07 -9.38 0.37
CA GLY A 68 1.06 -10.69 -0.30
C GLY A 68 1.83 -10.68 -1.64
N ALA A 69 1.71 -9.59 -2.39
CA ALA A 69 2.45 -9.31 -3.61
C ALA A 69 2.26 -7.83 -4.01
N VAL A 70 3.32 -7.18 -4.50
CA VAL A 70 3.27 -5.83 -5.08
C VAL A 70 4.14 -5.83 -6.33
N ASN A 71 3.55 -5.57 -7.50
CA ASN A 71 4.28 -5.66 -8.76
C ASN A 71 4.74 -4.28 -9.27
N TYR A 72 6.01 -4.04 -9.60
CA TYR A 72 7.18 -4.93 -9.47
C TYR A 72 8.10 -4.53 -8.31
N TYR A 73 8.36 -3.23 -8.16
CA TYR A 73 9.18 -2.67 -7.10
C TYR A 73 8.30 -1.86 -6.16
N ALA A 74 8.48 -2.06 -4.85
CA ALA A 74 7.72 -1.40 -3.81
C ALA A 74 8.65 -0.72 -2.81
N GLU A 75 8.31 0.50 -2.43
CA GLU A 75 8.84 1.15 -1.24
C GLU A 75 7.73 1.28 -0.21
N VAL A 76 8.05 0.96 1.05
CA VAL A 76 7.09 1.01 2.14
C VAL A 76 7.53 2.07 3.13
N TRP A 77 6.64 3.03 3.37
CA TRP A 77 6.85 4.14 4.29
C TRP A 77 5.83 4.07 5.42
N LEU A 78 6.26 4.36 6.65
CA LEU A 78 5.39 4.45 7.83
C LEU A 78 5.71 5.75 8.58
N ASN A 79 4.72 6.64 8.71
CA ASN A 79 4.89 7.97 9.31
C ASN A 79 6.10 8.71 8.72
N ASP A 80 6.12 8.81 7.39
CA ASP A 80 7.16 9.47 6.59
C ASP A 80 8.58 8.86 6.66
N LEU A 81 8.76 7.74 7.37
CA LEU A 81 10.01 7.01 7.41
C LEU A 81 9.99 5.79 6.46
N LEU A 82 11.02 5.65 5.62
CA LEU A 82 11.20 4.47 4.79
C LEU A 82 11.54 3.28 5.69
N ILE A 83 10.71 2.24 5.68
CA ILE A 83 10.89 1.05 6.51
C ILE A 83 11.34 -0.18 5.73
N GLY A 84 11.30 -0.14 4.40
CA GLY A 84 11.79 -1.22 3.57
C GLY A 84 11.41 -1.09 2.10
N THR A 85 12.00 -1.97 1.31
CA THR A 85 11.73 -2.11 -0.12
C THR A 85 11.59 -3.58 -0.49
N HIS A 86 10.89 -3.87 -1.57
CA HIS A 86 10.76 -5.21 -2.13
C HIS A 86 10.78 -5.15 -3.65
N GLU A 87 11.47 -6.09 -4.28
CA GLU A 87 11.53 -6.26 -5.73
C GLU A 87 11.06 -7.67 -6.09
N GLY A 88 10.01 -7.76 -6.90
CA GLY A 88 9.35 -9.02 -7.23
C GLY A 88 7.83 -8.91 -7.14
N GLY A 89 7.12 -9.24 -8.23
CA GLY A 89 5.66 -9.10 -8.29
C GLY A 89 4.84 -10.31 -7.82
N TYR A 90 5.49 -11.39 -7.39
CA TYR A 90 4.85 -12.70 -7.17
C TYR A 90 5.24 -13.36 -5.84
N THR A 91 5.93 -12.63 -4.96
CA THR A 91 6.37 -13.12 -3.64
C THR A 91 6.06 -12.09 -2.55
N PRO A 92 5.76 -12.56 -1.33
CA PRO A 92 5.64 -11.72 -0.13
C PRO A 92 6.99 -11.38 0.51
#